data_AF-A0A965PU41-F1
#
_entry.id   AF-A0A965PU41-F1
#
_cell.length_a   1.000
_cell.length_b   1.000
_cell.length_c   1.000
_cell.angle_alpha   90.00
_cell.angle_beta   90.00
_cell.angle_gamma   90.00
#
_symmetry.space_group_name_H-M   'P 1'
#
loop_
_entity.id
_entity.type
_entity.pdbx_description
1 polymer ?
#
loop_
_entity_poly.entity_id
_entity_poly.type
_entity_poly.pdbx_seq_one_letter_code
_entity_poly.pdbx_strand_id
1 'polypeptide(L)'
;ERDYDQRKDKPNIRLMTEVYKVSEIYLQLKDVIEDRLVEVHLDINASVKHASNQVVQQAIGYIRGTCNLEALIKPKAFAATYAADRLKFILK
;
A
#
# COMPACT_ATOMS: atom_id res chain seq x y z
N GLU A 1 -5.99 -8.30 -12.26
CA GLU A 1 -7.24 -7.94 -11.55
C GLU A 1 -8.06 -7.02 -12.43
N ARG A 2 -9.40 -7.11 -12.40
CA ARG A 2 -10.26 -6.27 -13.24
C ARG A 2 -10.32 -4.87 -12.61
N ASP A 3 -9.84 -3.85 -13.31
CA ASP A 3 -9.85 -2.47 -12.81
C ASP A 3 -11.26 -1.90 -12.96
N TYR A 4 -11.90 -1.57 -11.84
CA TYR A 4 -13.26 -1.03 -11.79
C TYR A 4 -13.29 0.51 -11.73
N ASP A 5 -12.13 1.16 -11.72
CA ASP A 5 -12.08 2.62 -11.71
C ASP A 5 -12.55 3.18 -13.06
N GLN A 6 -13.67 3.90 -13.03
CA GLN A 6 -14.27 4.56 -14.20
C GLN A 6 -13.35 5.64 -14.80
N ARG A 7 -12.36 6.09 -14.01
CA ARG A 7 -11.45 7.20 -14.31
C ARG A 7 -10.02 6.79 -13.99
N LYS A 8 -9.18 6.72 -15.03
CA LYS A 8 -7.76 6.37 -14.89
C LYS A 8 -6.97 7.34 -14.00
N ASP A 9 -7.44 8.58 -13.88
CA ASP A 9 -6.81 9.62 -13.06
C ASP A 9 -7.27 9.62 -11.59
N LYS A 10 -8.21 8.73 -11.23
CA LYS A 10 -8.70 8.53 -9.86
C LYS A 10 -8.76 7.03 -9.52
N PRO A 11 -7.60 6.36 -9.41
CA PRO A 11 -7.54 4.92 -9.19
C PRO A 11 -7.81 4.54 -7.72
N ASN A 12 -8.86 5.11 -7.11
CA ASN A 12 -9.10 5.00 -5.67
C ASN A 12 -9.47 3.58 -5.28
N ILE A 13 -10.34 2.93 -6.07
CA ILE A 13 -10.80 1.58 -5.76
C ILE A 13 -9.62 0.64 -5.87
N ARG A 14 -8.85 0.72 -6.97
CA ARG A 14 -7.69 -0.15 -7.17
C ARG A 14 -6.67 -0.01 -6.03
N LEU A 15 -6.29 1.21 -5.68
CA LEU A 15 -5.28 1.45 -4.64
C LEU A 15 -5.77 0.98 -3.26
N MET A 16 -7.04 1.20 -2.93
CA MET A 16 -7.58 0.70 -1.66
C MET A 16 -7.71 -0.81 -1.65
N THR A 17 -8.04 -1.46 -2.77
CA THR A 17 -8.01 -2.92 -2.89
C THR A 17 -6.62 -3.48 -2.58
N GLU A 18 -5.55 -2.85 -3.06
CA GLU A 18 -4.17 -3.24 -2.72
C GLU A 18 -3.91 -3.11 -1.21
N VAL A 19 -4.35 -2.02 -0.58
CA VAL A 19 -4.25 -1.81 0.88
C VAL A 19 -4.99 -2.90 1.67
N TYR A 20 -6.21 -3.27 1.23
CA TYR A 20 -7.00 -4.31 1.88
C TYR A 20 -6.29 -5.65 1.83
N LYS A 21 -5.72 -6.03 0.68
CA LYS A 21 -4.96 -7.27 0.52
C LYS A 21 -3.72 -7.30 1.40
N VAL A 22 -3.00 -6.18 1.51
CA VAL A 22 -1.84 -6.08 2.40
C VAL A 22 -2.23 -6.31 3.85
N SER A 23 -3.36 -5.74 4.29
CA SER A 23 -3.87 -5.96 5.65
C SER A 23 -4.28 -7.42 5.89
N GLU A 24 -4.90 -8.06 4.91
CA GLU A 24 -5.31 -9.46 4.97
C GLU A 24 -4.10 -10.38 5.12
N ILE A 25 -3.07 -10.18 4.29
CA ILE A 25 -1.82 -10.93 4.36
C ILE A 25 -1.15 -10.74 5.72
N TYR A 26 -1.08 -9.50 6.22
CA TYR A 26 -0.52 -9.25 7.54
C TYR A 26 -1.28 -9.99 8.64
N LEU A 27 -2.62 -9.93 8.63
CA LEU A 27 -3.45 -10.61 9.64
C LEU A 27 -3.29 -12.13 9.57
N GLN A 28 -3.17 -12.72 8.38
CA GLN A 28 -2.92 -14.16 8.21
C GLN A 28 -1.53 -14.59 8.72
N LEU A 29 -0.53 -13.71 8.59
CA LEU A 29 0.84 -14.00 9.01
C LEU A 29 1.12 -13.62 10.47
N LYS A 30 0.26 -12.82 11.10
CA LYS A 30 0.47 -12.23 12.42
C LYS A 30 0.82 -13.26 13.49
N ASP A 31 0.15 -14.41 13.47
CA ASP A 31 0.34 -15.47 14.46
C ASP A 31 1.68 -16.22 14.28
N VAL A 32 2.31 -16.13 13.10
CA VAL A 32 3.56 -16.82 12.77
C VAL A 32 4.77 -15.89 12.89
N ILE A 33 4.58 -14.59 12.66
CA ILE A 33 5.65 -13.60 12.74
C ILE A 33 5.93 -13.14 14.17
N GLU A 34 5.02 -13.39 15.13
CA GLU A 34 5.17 -13.18 16.59
C GLU A 34 5.94 -11.89 16.92
N ASP A 35 7.12 -12.01 17.54
CA ASP A 35 7.94 -10.90 18.06
C ASP A 35 8.82 -10.21 17.00
N ARG A 36 8.65 -10.55 15.72
CA ARG A 36 9.45 -9.92 14.65
C ARG A 36 8.99 -8.49 14.42
N LEU A 37 9.95 -7.63 14.08
CA LEU A 37 9.64 -6.29 13.58
C LEU A 37 8.99 -6.40 12.20
N VAL A 38 7.78 -5.87 12.08
CA VAL A 38 7.00 -5.90 10.84
C VAL A 38 6.63 -4.48 10.45
N GLU A 39 6.94 -4.13 9.20
CA GLU A 39 6.62 -2.84 8.61
C GLU A 39 5.70 -3.05 7.41
N VAL A 40 4.67 -2.21 7.29
CA VAL A 40 3.77 -2.20 6.14
C VAL A 40 4.16 -1.05 5.22
N HIS A 41 4.62 -1.40 4.01
CA HIS A 41 5.07 -0.45 2.99
C HIS A 41 4.04 -0.36 1.88
N LEU A 42 3.37 0.78 1.77
CA LEU A 42 2.37 1.02 0.74
C LEU A 42 2.97 1.77 -0.45
N ASP A 43 2.64 1.34 -1.67
CA ASP A 43 3.00 2.02 -2.92
C ASP A 43 2.10 3.25 -3.18
N ILE A 44 2.13 4.17 -2.22
CA ILE A 44 1.34 5.41 -2.23
C ILE A 44 2.29 6.57 -2.01
N ASN A 45 2.12 7.65 -2.78
CA ASN A 45 2.93 8.86 -2.67
C ASN A 45 2.21 9.99 -1.94
N ALA A 46 2.91 10.61 -0.98
CA ALA A 46 2.41 11.74 -0.18
C ALA A 46 2.31 13.07 -0.96
N SER A 47 2.92 13.18 -2.14
CA SER A 47 2.86 14.39 -2.95
C SER A 47 1.59 14.46 -3.80
N VAL A 48 0.89 15.60 -3.74
CA VAL A 48 -0.30 15.92 -4.55
C VAL A 48 -0.12 15.78 -6.06
N LYS A 49 1.14 15.73 -6.54
CA LYS A 49 1.48 15.51 -7.95
C LYS A 49 1.13 14.09 -8.43
N HIS A 50 0.95 13.14 -7.52
CA HIS A 50 0.64 11.76 -7.86
C HIS A 50 -0.83 11.44 -7.55
N ALA A 51 -1.51 10.76 -8.46
CA ALA A 51 -2.91 10.36 -8.28
C ALA A 51 -3.13 9.53 -6.99
N SER A 52 -2.13 8.73 -6.59
CA SER A 52 -2.17 7.95 -5.35
C SER A 52 -2.32 8.78 -4.08
N ASN A 53 -2.00 10.09 -4.12
CA ASN A 53 -2.12 10.95 -2.95
C ASN A 53 -3.56 11.02 -2.41
N GLN A 54 -4.56 10.85 -3.28
CA GLN A 54 -5.98 10.93 -2.94
C GLN A 54 -6.41 9.91 -1.88
N VAL A 55 -5.72 8.77 -1.77
CA VAL A 55 -6.05 7.68 -0.83
C VAL A 55 -5.13 7.64 0.39
N VAL A 56 -4.17 8.55 0.54
CA VAL A 56 -3.16 8.50 1.62
C VAL A 56 -3.79 8.41 3.01
N GLN A 57 -4.73 9.30 3.31
CA GLN A 57 -5.37 9.34 4.64
C GLN A 57 -6.20 8.09 4.90
N GLN A 58 -6.93 7.64 3.87
CA GLN A 58 -7.75 6.43 3.96
C GLN A 58 -6.88 5.19 4.19
N ALA A 59 -5.79 5.06 3.44
CA ALA A 59 -4.90 3.91 3.52
C ALA A 59 -4.18 3.83 4.88
N ILE A 60 -3.63 4.95 5.36
CA ILE A 60 -2.97 5.01 6.67
C ILE A 60 -3.97 4.73 7.79
N GLY A 61 -5.15 5.37 7.74
CA GLY A 61 -6.19 5.16 8.74
C GLY A 61 -6.67 3.72 8.79
N TYR A 62 -6.82 3.09 7.61
CA TYR A 62 -7.23 1.70 7.52
C TYR A 62 -6.20 0.75 8.13
N ILE A 63 -4.93 0.81 7.72
CA ILE A 63 -3.87 -0.06 8.29
C ILE A 63 -3.72 0.16 9.79
N ARG A 64 -3.79 1.40 10.26
CA ARG A 64 -3.75 1.68 11.70
C ARG A 64 -4.94 1.05 12.43
N GLY A 65 -6.15 1.13 11.86
CA GLY A 65 -7.36 0.59 12.47
C GLY A 65 -7.45 -0.94 12.44
N THR A 66 -6.97 -1.60 11.38
CA THR A 66 -7.12 -3.05 11.19
C THR A 66 -5.91 -3.84 11.68
N CYS A 67 -4.70 -3.34 11.44
CA CYS A 67 -3.46 -4.05 11.75
C CYS A 67 -2.81 -3.59 13.05
N ASN A 68 -3.25 -2.46 13.61
CA ASN A 68 -2.59 -1.77 14.73
C ASN A 68 -1.11 -1.46 14.44
N LEU A 69 -0.80 -1.12 13.19
CA LEU A 69 0.53 -0.76 12.71
C LEU A 69 0.53 0.65 12.10
N GLU A 70 1.70 1.30 12.10
CA GLU A 70 1.91 2.49 11.29
C GLU A 70 2.29 2.08 9.86
N ALA A 71 1.51 2.54 8.88
CA ALA A 71 1.84 2.33 7.47
C ALA A 71 2.89 3.32 7.00
N LEU A 72 3.95 2.82 6.37
CA LEU A 72 4.94 3.62 5.68
C LEU A 72 4.51 3.84 4.23
N ILE A 73 4.60 5.09 3.77
CA ILE A 73 4.31 5.50 2.39
C ILE A 73 5.55 6.14 1.76
N LYS A 74 5.57 6.30 0.43
CA LYS A 74 6.69 6.94 -0.27
C LYS A 74 6.87 8.40 0.20
N PRO A 75 8.11 8.86 0.44
CA PRO A 75 9.38 8.18 0.15
C PRO A 75 9.96 7.34 1.29
N LYS A 76 9.29 7.28 2.45
CA LYS A 76 9.78 6.54 3.64
C LYS A 76 9.63 5.03 3.49
N ALA A 77 8.70 4.58 2.65
CA ALA A 77 8.53 3.18 2.31
C ALA A 77 9.63 2.69 1.35
N PHE A 78 10.75 2.19 1.86
CA PHE A 78 11.87 1.73 1.03
C PHE A 78 11.45 0.63 0.04
N ALA A 79 10.69 -0.38 0.48
CA ALA A 79 10.25 -1.49 -0.36
C ALA A 79 9.41 -1.00 -1.55
N ALA A 80 8.48 -0.07 -1.31
CA ALA A 80 7.69 0.53 -2.37
C ALA A 80 8.51 1.46 -3.29
N THR A 81 9.45 2.23 -2.72
CA THR A 81 10.25 3.22 -3.45
C THR A 81 11.30 2.59 -4.36
N TYR A 82 11.85 1.43 -3.99
CA TYR A 82 12.94 0.81 -4.73
C TYR A 82 12.54 -0.52 -5.39
N ALA A 83 11.91 -1.44 -4.66
CA ALA A 83 11.64 -2.77 -5.18
C ALA A 83 10.43 -2.78 -6.13
N ALA A 84 9.31 -2.17 -5.71
CA ALA A 84 8.09 -2.16 -6.52
C ALA A 84 8.24 -1.34 -7.81
N ASP A 85 8.90 -0.18 -7.75
CA ASP A 85 9.13 0.64 -8.94
C ASP A 85 10.04 -0.05 -9.96
N ARG A 86 11.03 -0.85 -9.52
CA ARG A 86 11.93 -1.58 -10.43
C ARG A 86 11.30 -2.80 -11.09
N LEU A 87 10.32 -3.44 -10.46
CA LEU A 87 9.68 -4.63 -11.02
C LEU A 87 9.07 -4.37 -12.42
N LYS A 88 8.51 -3.17 -12.62
CA LYS A 88 7.96 -2.73 -13.92
C LYS A 88 8.99 -2.66 -15.05
N PHE A 89 10.27 -2.49 -14.72
CA PHE A 89 11.35 -2.46 -15.72
C PHE A 89 11.86 -3.87 -16.06
N ILE A 90 11.71 -4.83 -15.14
CA ILE A 90 12.20 -6.20 -15.30
C ILE A 90 11.17 -7.08 -16.02
N LEU A 91 9.88 -6.89 -15.75
CA LEU A 91 8.78 -7.70 -16.31
C LEU A 91 8.28 -7.18 -17.68
N LYS A 92 9.11 -6.49 -18.45
CA LYS A 92 8.78 -6.01 -19.80
C LYS A 92 8.91 -7.11 -20.85
#